data_AF-A0A938YTQ9-F1
#
_entry.id   AF-A0A938YTQ9-F1
#
_cell.length_a   1.000
_cell.length_b   1.000
_cell.length_c   1.000
_cell.angle_alpha   90.00
_cell.angle_beta   90.00
_cell.angle_gamma   90.00
#
_symmetry.space_group_name_H-M   'P 1'
#
loop_
_entity.id
_entity.type
_entity.pdbx_description
1 polymer ?
#
loop_
_entity_poly.entity_id
_entity_poly.type
_entity_poly.pdbx_seq_one_letter_code
_entity_poly.pdbx_strand_id
1 'polypeptide(L)' 'MSKVIVYSTPTCPFCTMAEDFFRQNSVGFEHVDVSSSPERLQEMMGKSGQTGVPVIDIDGKIIVGFDEMAIRAALKL' A
#
# COMPACT_ATOMS: atom_id res chain seq x y z
N MET A 1 -5.49 -16.60 -4.87
CA MET A 1 -5.79 -15.19 -5.17
C MET A 1 -5.10 -14.38 -4.10
N SER A 2 -4.01 -13.69 -4.43
CA SER A 2 -3.27 -12.89 -3.46
C SER A 2 -4.12 -11.68 -3.08
N LYS A 3 -4.47 -11.54 -1.80
CA LYS A 3 -5.23 -10.36 -1.35
C LYS A 3 -4.24 -9.21 -1.18
N VAL A 4 -4.33 -8.21 -2.05
CA VAL A 4 -3.51 -7.00 -1.98
C VAL A 4 -4.38 -5.87 -1.44
N ILE A 5 -3.93 -5.21 -0.39
CA ILE A 5 -4.60 -4.04 0.19
C ILE A 5 -3.60 -2.90 0.19
N VAL A 6 -3.93 -1.80 -0.47
CA VAL A 6 -3.09 -0.61 -0.60
C VAL A 6 -3.67 0.47 0.29
N TYR A 7 -3.00 0.72 1.40
CA TYR A 7 -3.24 1.85 2.29
C TYR A 7 -2.59 3.09 1.70
N SER A 8 -3.42 4.06 1.39
CA SER A 8 -3.05 5.23 0.61
C SER A 8 -3.72 6.48 1.20
N THR A 9 -3.20 7.64 0.85
CA THR A 9 -3.84 8.92 1.17
C THR A 9 -4.11 9.70 -0.12
N PRO A 10 -5.28 10.34 -0.26
CA PRO A 10 -5.71 11.04 -1.46
C PRO A 10 -4.86 12.28 -1.73
N THR A 11 -4.13 12.77 -0.72
CA THR A 11 -3.24 13.92 -0.82
C THR A 11 -1.81 13.56 -1.21
N CYS A 12 -1.48 12.28 -1.44
CA CYS A 12 -0.10 11.87 -1.67
C CYS A 12 0.15 11.37 -3.12
N PRO A 13 1.05 12.01 -3.88
CA PRO A 13 1.33 11.63 -5.27
C PRO A 13 1.94 10.23 -5.41
N PHE A 14 2.61 9.74 -4.36
CA PHE A 14 3.15 8.37 -4.32
C PHE A 14 2.07 7.29 -4.31
N CYS A 15 0.86 7.59 -3.81
CA CYS A 15 -0.24 6.63 -3.81
C CYS A 15 -0.75 6.39 -5.23
N THR A 16 -0.89 7.45 -6.03
CA THR A 16 -1.26 7.34 -7.44
C THR A 16 -0.25 6.51 -8.24
N MET A 17 1.07 6.65 -7.95
CA MET A 17 2.10 5.80 -8.57
C MET A 17 1.95 4.32 -8.18
N ALA A 18 1.60 4.04 -6.92
CA ALA A 18 1.36 2.67 -6.47
C ALA A 18 0.14 2.05 -7.17
N GLU A 19 -0.99 2.75 -7.21
CA GLU A 19 -2.18 2.28 -7.90
C GLU A 19 -1.93 2.02 -9.39
N ASP A 20 -1.20 2.92 -10.06
CA ASP A 20 -0.83 2.77 -11.46
C ASP A 20 0.07 1.54 -11.67
N PHE A 21 1.03 1.30 -10.78
CA PHE A 21 1.87 0.10 -10.79
C PHE A 21 1.03 -1.18 -10.70
N PHE A 22 0.08 -1.26 -9.76
CA PHE A 22 -0.78 -2.45 -9.65
C PHE A 22 -1.72 -2.61 -10.86
N ARG A 23 -2.25 -1.51 -11.40
CA ARG A 23 -3.06 -1.52 -12.63
C ARG A 23 -2.27 -2.00 -13.84
N GLN A 24 -1.04 -1.52 -14.04
CA GLN A 24 -0.16 -1.97 -15.13
C GLN A 24 0.15 -3.46 -15.03
N ASN A 25 0.34 -3.97 -13.81
CA ASN A 25 0.59 -5.39 -13.57
C ASN A 25 -0.68 -6.25 -13.53
N SER A 26 -1.87 -5.68 -13.80
CA SER A 26 -3.16 -6.37 -13.74
C SER A 26 -3.40 -7.12 -12.42
N VAL A 27 -2.89 -6.56 -11.32
CA VAL A 27 -3.02 -7.11 -9.98
C VAL A 27 -4.31 -6.57 -9.37
N GLY A 28 -5.18 -7.46 -8.88
CA GLY A 28 -6.33 -7.03 -8.10
C GLY A 28 -5.90 -6.53 -6.72
N PHE A 29 -6.18 -5.26 -6.42
CA PHE A 29 -5.88 -4.65 -5.13
C PHE A 29 -7.08 -3.90 -4.56
N GLU A 30 -7.16 -3.87 -3.24
CA GLU A 30 -8.16 -3.14 -2.46
C GLU A 30 -7.54 -1.83 -2.00
N HIS A 31 -8.06 -0.69 -2.47
CA HIS A 31 -7.58 0.61 -2.05
C HIS A 31 -8.26 1.04 -0.73
N VAL A 32 -7.45 1.41 0.25
CA VAL A 32 -7.89 1.89 1.56
C VAL A 32 -7.35 3.29 1.78
N ASP A 33 -8.26 4.25 1.97
CA ASP A 33 -7.90 5.61 2.35
C ASP A 33 -7.64 5.69 3.87
N VAL A 34 -6.39 6.00 4.25
CA VAL A 34 -5.99 6.20 5.65
C VAL A 34 -6.06 7.66 6.10
N SER A 35 -6.30 8.60 5.20
CA SER A 35 -6.50 10.02 5.53
C SER A 35 -7.90 10.27 6.12
N SER A 36 -8.89 9.55 5.61
CA SER A 36 -10.28 9.66 6.08
C SER A 36 -10.50 8.94 7.42
N SER A 37 -9.52 8.18 7.92
CA SER A 37 -9.66 7.43 9.16
C SER A 37 -8.39 7.51 10.01
N PRO A 38 -8.39 8.27 11.11
CA PRO A 38 -7.24 8.38 12.01
C PRO A 38 -6.86 7.04 12.66
N GLU A 39 -7.79 6.09 12.77
CA GLU A 39 -7.52 4.72 13.20
C GLU A 39 -6.60 4.00 12.20
N ARG A 40 -6.87 4.10 10.90
CA ARG A 40 -6.04 3.52 9.85
C ARG A 40 -4.68 4.22 9.77
N LEU A 41 -4.63 5.52 10.05
CA LEU A 41 -3.37 6.27 10.16
C LEU A 41 -2.52 5.78 11.34
N GLN A 42 -3.13 5.56 12.51
CA GLN A 42 -2.44 4.96 13.65
C GLN A 42 -2.02 3.52 13.39
N GLU A 43 -2.86 2.73 12.73
CA GLU A 43 -2.53 1.35 12.35
C GLU A 43 -1.38 1.34 11.35
N MET A 44 -1.39 2.26 10.37
CA MET A 44 -0.29 2.48 9.43
C MET A 44 0.99 2.84 10.15
N MET A 45 0.96 3.82 11.07
CA MET A 45 2.13 4.23 11.86
C MET A 45 2.64 3.10 12.77
N GLY A 46 1.74 2.34 13.39
CA GLY A 46 2.07 1.22 14.27
C GLY A 46 2.63 0.02 13.51
N LYS A 47 2.12 -0.26 12.30
CA LYS A 47 2.63 -1.31 11.41
C LYS A 47 3.93 -0.91 10.71
N SER A 48 4.05 0.36 10.34
CA SER A 48 5.16 0.88 9.55
C SER A 48 6.35 1.36 10.34
N GLY A 49 6.13 1.77 11.59
CA GLY A 49 7.14 2.51 12.37
C GLY A 49 7.52 3.86 11.77
N GLN A 50 6.87 4.27 10.68
CA GLN A 50 7.09 5.54 9.98
C GLN A 50 5.75 6.18 9.60
N THR A 51 5.74 7.51 9.51
CA THR A 51 4.61 8.33 9.06
C THR A 51 4.46 8.34 7.53
N GLY A 52 5.27 7.57 6.81
CA GLY A 52 5.32 7.54 5.36
C GLY A 52 4.22 6.65 4.76
N VAL A 53 3.39 7.26 3.93
CA VAL A 53 2.56 6.58 2.92
C VAL A 53 3.36 6.38 1.63
N PRO A 54 3.03 5.41 0.78
CA PRO A 54 1.95 4.41 0.87
C PRO A 54 2.32 3.19 1.73
N VAL A 55 1.33 2.41 2.18
CA VAL A 55 1.53 1.12 2.87
C VAL A 55 0.76 0.04 2.13
N ILE A 56 1.35 -1.12 1.93
CA ILE A 56 0.81 -2.15 1.04
C ILE A 56 0.85 -3.47 1.79
N ASP A 57 -0.31 -4.10 1.95
CA ASP A 57 -0.45 -5.43 2.52
C ASP A 57 -0.67 -6.43 1.39
N ILE A 58 0.25 -7.38 1.24
CA ILE A 58 0.18 -8.44 0.23
C ILE A 58 0.16 -9.76 0.97
N ASP A 59 -1.00 -10.42 1.02
CA ASP A 59 -1.15 -11.74 1.64
C ASP A 59 -0.71 -11.77 3.13
N GLY A 60 -0.91 -10.67 3.86
CA GLY A 60 -0.46 -10.50 5.25
C GLY A 60 0.96 -9.96 5.39
N LYS A 61 1.68 -9.75 4.28
CA LYS A 61 2.98 -9.08 4.26
C LYS A 61 2.79 -7.59 4.11
N ILE A 62 3.04 -6.87 5.20
CA ILE A 62 2.97 -5.41 5.20
C ILE A 62 4.30 -4.85 4.69
N ILE A 63 4.21 -4.08 3.62
CA ILE A 63 5.26 -3.29 2.99
C ILE A 63 4.97 -1.84 3.29
N VAL A 64 6.01 -1.15 3.72
CA VAL A 64 5.93 0.22 4.19
C VAL A 64 6.65 1.10 3.18
N GLY A 65 5.99 2.17 2.76
CA GLY A 65 6.48 3.04 1.70
C GLY A 65 6.20 2.50 0.30
N PHE A 66 6.49 3.33 -0.70
CA PHE A 66 6.48 2.93 -2.10
C PHE A 66 7.79 2.23 -2.44
N ASP A 67 7.92 0.98 -2.03
CA ASP A 67 9.07 0.14 -2.37
C ASP A 67 8.70 -0.80 -3.53
N GLU A 68 8.96 -0.33 -4.76
CA GLU A 68 8.69 -1.10 -5.98
C GLU A 68 9.32 -2.51 -5.93
N MET A 69 10.51 -2.63 -5.34
CA MET A 69 11.23 -3.89 -5.26
C MET A 69 10.56 -4.86 -4.29
N ALA A 70 10.16 -4.38 -3.11
CA ALA A 70 9.43 -5.18 -2.14
C ALA A 70 8.05 -5.60 -2.68
N ILE A 71 7.36 -4.71 -3.40
CA ILE A 71 6.06 -4.98 -4.02
C ILE A 71 6.20 -6.06 -5.08
N ARG A 72 7.15 -5.94 -6.02
CA ARG A 72 7.44 -6.97 -7.03
C ARG A 72 7.75 -8.32 -6.38
N ALA A 73 8.62 -8.31 -5.37
CA ALA A 73 9.01 -9.52 -4.64
C ALA A 73 7.82 -10.19 -3.93
N ALA A 74 6.90 -9.41 -3.37
CA ALA A 74 5.71 -9.93 -2.70
C ALA A 74 4.64 -10.41 -3.68
N LEU A 75 4.51 -9.76 -4.83
CA LEU A 75 3.65 -10.21 -5.94
C LEU A 75 4.25 -11.38 -6.72
N LYS A 76 5.52 -11.74 -6.47
CA LYS A 76 6.30 -12.73 -7.22
C LYS A 76 6.35 -12.42 -8.73
N LEU A 77 6.49 -11.13 -9.06
CA LEU A 77 6.75 -10.61 -10.40
C LEU A 77 8.25 -10.56 -10.70
#